data_AF-A0A3R9FFE1-F1
#
_entry.id   AF-A0A3R9FFE1-F1
#
_cell.length_a   1.000
_cell.length_b   1.000
_cell.length_c   1.000
_cell.angle_alpha   90.00
_cell.angle_beta   90.00
_cell.angle_gamma   90.00
#
_symmetry.space_group_name_H-M   'P 1'
#
loop_
_entity.id
_entity.type
_entity.pdbx_description
1 polymer ?
#
loop_
_entity_poly.entity_id
_entity_poly.type
_entity_poly.pdbx_seq_one_letter_code
_entity_poly.pdbx_strand_id
1 'polypeptide(L)'
;MDLLYRIIIYLHVSSAIASIGPFFILMPIVKKLPVAEGKELDVFLGTLKSVVRLSMHAGHVLVGTGVLLVVLGPWTWKTPWIIATLALLFSSLFFLARAFSPTLRKFTEEGANKTELAAKLKRTIWTYIILLMAMLWFMVVKPNLW
;
A
#
# COMPACT_ATOMS: atom_id res chain seq x y z
N MET A 1 -29.39 9.49 -3.18
CA MET A 1 -27.93 9.45 -2.96
C MET A 1 -27.36 10.76 -3.44
N ASP A 2 -26.95 11.62 -2.51
CA ASP A 2 -26.44 12.96 -2.79
C ASP A 2 -25.16 12.93 -3.66
N LEU A 3 -24.92 13.96 -4.46
CA LEU A 3 -23.77 14.06 -5.37
C LEU A 3 -22.45 13.95 -4.61
N LEU A 4 -22.37 14.57 -3.42
CA LEU A 4 -21.20 14.51 -2.55
C LEU A 4 -20.85 13.08 -2.16
N TYR A 5 -21.84 12.28 -1.76
CA TYR A 5 -21.62 10.89 -1.37
C TYR A 5 -21.03 10.05 -2.51
N ARG A 6 -21.49 10.27 -3.75
CA ARG A 6 -20.94 9.59 -4.94
C ARG A 6 -19.49 10.00 -5.22
N ILE A 7 -19.17 11.28 -5.05
CA ILE A 7 -17.79 11.78 -5.19
C ILE A 7 -16.87 11.12 -4.16
N ILE A 8 -17.32 10.99 -2.90
CA ILE A 8 -16.53 10.33 -1.85
C ILE A 8 -16.30 8.86 -2.18
N ILE A 9 -17.30 8.14 -2.68
CA ILE A 9 -17.13 6.75 -3.15
C ILE A 9 -16.07 6.70 -4.26
N TYR A 10 -16.17 7.58 -5.25
CA TYR A 10 -15.23 7.59 -6.36
C TYR A 10 -13.80 7.83 -5.87
N LEU A 11 -13.59 8.85 -5.01
CA LEU A 11 -12.30 9.13 -4.39
C LEU A 11 -11.78 7.94 -3.57
N HIS A 12 -12.66 7.28 -2.82
CA HIS A 12 -12.31 6.09 -2.03
C HIS A 12 -11.78 4.97 -2.93
N VAL A 13 -12.51 4.61 -3.99
CA VAL A 13 -12.09 3.57 -4.92
C VAL A 13 -10.81 3.97 -5.67
N SER A 14 -10.71 5.20 -6.15
CA SER A 14 -9.50 5.70 -6.80
C SER A 14 -8.28 5.65 -5.88
N SER A 15 -8.46 5.98 -4.59
CA SER A 15 -7.37 5.92 -3.60
C SER A 15 -6.93 4.48 -3.31
N ALA A 16 -7.84 3.51 -3.34
CA ALA A 16 -7.49 2.08 -3.24
C ALA A 16 -6.63 1.65 -4.44
N ILE A 17 -7.04 2.02 -5.66
CA ILE A 17 -6.28 1.72 -6.89
C ILE A 17 -4.88 2.35 -6.83
N ALA A 18 -4.79 3.63 -6.44
CA ALA A 18 -3.52 4.34 -6.31
C ALA A 18 -2.62 3.77 -5.19
N SER A 19 -3.20 3.18 -4.14
CA SER A 19 -2.44 2.55 -3.07
C SER A 19 -1.86 1.19 -3.49
N ILE A 20 -2.64 0.37 -4.19
CA ILE A 20 -2.28 -1.02 -4.55
C ILE A 20 -1.51 -1.11 -5.87
N GLY A 21 -2.04 -0.49 -6.93
CA GLY A 21 -1.61 -0.69 -8.32
C GLY A 21 -0.11 -0.49 -8.56
N PRO A 22 0.52 0.59 -8.07
CA PRO A 22 1.94 0.86 -8.27
C PRO A 22 2.90 -0.25 -7.81
N PHE A 23 2.52 -1.09 -6.82
CA PHE A 23 3.40 -2.15 -6.32
C PHE A 23 3.67 -3.26 -7.35
N PHE A 24 2.73 -3.51 -8.27
CA PHE A 24 2.95 -4.48 -9.34
C PHE A 24 4.08 -4.05 -10.29
N ILE A 25 4.25 -2.74 -10.50
CA ILE A 25 5.31 -2.15 -11.33
C ILE A 25 6.67 -2.21 -10.62
N LEU A 26 6.70 -2.29 -9.28
CA LEU A 26 7.96 -2.44 -8.55
C LEU A 26 8.61 -3.80 -8.76
N MET A 27 7.84 -4.84 -9.08
CA MET A 27 8.36 -6.20 -9.27
C MET A 27 9.46 -6.31 -10.33
N PRO A 28 9.30 -5.80 -11.57
CA PRO A 28 10.38 -5.79 -12.55
C PRO A 28 11.57 -4.91 -12.12
N ILE A 29 11.35 -3.81 -11.41
CA ILE A 29 12.43 -2.93 -10.92
C ILE A 29 13.28 -3.65 -9.88
N VAL A 30 12.65 -4.32 -8.91
CA VAL A 30 13.37 -5.05 -7.85
C VAL A 30 14.21 -6.20 -8.41
N LYS A 31 13.78 -6.83 -9.51
CA LYS A 31 14.59 -7.84 -10.21
C LYS A 31 15.88 -7.28 -10.82
N LYS A 32 15.93 -5.99 -11.15
CA LYS A 32 17.09 -5.32 -11.76
C LYS A 32 18.04 -4.71 -10.72
N LEU A 33 17.61 -4.51 -9.48
CA LEU A 33 18.44 -3.93 -8.41
C LEU A 33 19.79 -4.64 -8.16
N PRO A 34 19.91 -5.99 -8.21
CA PRO A 34 21.18 -6.65 -7.92
C PRO A 34 22.32 -6.30 -8.89
N VAL A 35 21.97 -6.00 -10.14
CA VAL A 35 22.92 -5.69 -11.22
C VAL A 35 23.04 -4.19 -11.51
N ALA A 36 22.19 -3.37 -10.89
CA ALA A 36 22.18 -1.93 -11.11
C ALA A 36 23.33 -1.24 -10.38
N GLU A 37 23.98 -0.29 -11.05
CA GLU A 37 25.13 0.46 -10.55
C GLU A 37 25.03 1.96 -10.85
N GLY A 38 25.72 2.76 -10.05
CA GLY A 38 25.76 4.22 -10.18
C GLY A 38 24.38 4.85 -10.37
N LYS A 39 24.24 5.65 -11.43
CA LYS A 39 23.00 6.38 -11.74
C LYS A 39 21.78 5.49 -11.96
N GLU A 40 21.95 4.27 -12.47
CA GLU A 40 20.82 3.36 -12.71
C GLU A 40 20.19 2.92 -11.37
N LEU A 41 21.05 2.58 -10.40
CA LEU A 41 20.61 2.22 -9.05
C LEU A 41 19.83 3.37 -8.39
N ASP A 42 20.33 4.59 -8.49
CA ASP A 42 19.67 5.78 -7.93
C ASP A 42 18.29 6.01 -8.55
N VAL A 43 18.14 5.82 -9.86
CA VAL A 43 16.86 5.94 -10.56
C VAL A 43 15.87 4.86 -10.08
N PHE A 44 16.31 3.62 -9.93
CA PHE A 44 15.45 2.55 -9.41
C PHE A 44 15.04 2.78 -7.96
N LEU A 45 15.98 3.17 -7.10
CA LEU A 45 15.68 3.50 -5.70
C LEU A 45 14.77 4.73 -5.59
N GLY A 46 14.97 5.75 -6.43
CA GLY A 46 14.09 6.91 -6.52
C GLY A 46 12.67 6.52 -6.93
N THR A 47 12.53 5.66 -7.94
CA THR A 47 11.23 5.15 -8.38
C THR A 47 10.52 4.36 -7.27
N LEU A 48 11.26 3.49 -6.57
CA LEU A 48 10.75 2.72 -5.43
C LEU A 48 10.24 3.65 -4.30
N LYS A 49 11.04 4.67 -3.93
CA LYS A 49 10.67 5.66 -2.91
C LYS A 49 9.42 6.44 -3.33
N SER A 50 9.33 6.85 -4.60
CA SER A 50 8.18 7.59 -5.14
C SER A 50 6.91 6.76 -5.08
N VAL A 51 6.96 5.49 -5.48
CA VAL A 51 5.82 4.57 -5.38
C VAL A 51 5.39 4.37 -3.94
N VAL A 52 6.32 4.07 -3.03
CA VAL A 52 6.02 3.90 -1.60
C VAL A 52 5.38 5.15 -1.02
N ARG A 53 5.89 6.35 -1.37
CA ARG A 53 5.33 7.63 -0.93
C ARG A 53 3.91 7.84 -1.48
N LEU A 54 3.69 7.62 -2.78
CA LEU A 54 2.38 7.73 -3.39
C LEU A 54 1.38 6.82 -2.69
N SER A 55 1.75 5.55 -2.46
CA SER A 55 0.90 4.58 -1.80
C SER A 55 0.59 4.92 -0.35
N MET A 56 1.53 5.54 0.38
CA MET A 56 1.27 6.08 1.72
C MET A 56 0.21 7.18 1.67
N HIS A 57 0.35 8.18 0.80
CA HIS A 57 -0.61 9.29 0.70
C HIS A 57 -1.99 8.80 0.23
N ALA A 58 -2.01 7.95 -0.79
CA ALA A 58 -3.24 7.30 -1.25
C ALA A 58 -3.90 6.46 -0.14
N GLY A 59 -3.09 5.78 0.68
CA GLY A 59 -3.58 5.06 1.86
C GLY A 59 -4.26 5.97 2.88
N HIS A 60 -3.72 7.16 3.16
CA HIS A 60 -4.37 8.13 4.04
C HIS A 60 -5.70 8.65 3.47
N VAL A 61 -5.74 8.93 2.17
CA VAL A 61 -6.97 9.31 1.46
C VAL A 61 -8.00 8.18 1.54
N LEU A 62 -7.58 6.93 1.38
CA LEU A 62 -8.44 5.75 1.51
C LEU A 62 -9.06 5.66 2.91
N VAL A 63 -8.28 5.90 3.97
CA VAL A 63 -8.79 5.92 5.35
C VAL A 63 -9.81 7.04 5.52
N GLY A 64 -9.42 8.27 5.16
CA GLY A 64 -10.24 9.46 5.41
C GLY A 64 -11.57 9.37 4.67
N THR A 65 -11.54 8.97 3.40
CA THR A 65 -12.75 8.75 2.61
C THR A 65 -13.57 7.56 3.13
N GLY A 66 -12.93 6.48 3.60
CA GLY A 66 -13.62 5.35 4.21
C GLY A 66 -14.38 5.73 5.48
N VAL A 67 -13.73 6.49 6.38
CA VAL A 67 -14.36 7.03 7.59
C VAL A 67 -15.54 7.94 7.22
N LEU A 68 -15.38 8.83 6.23
CA LEU A 68 -16.47 9.68 5.74
C LEU A 68 -17.65 8.86 5.19
N LEU A 69 -17.40 7.75 4.50
CA LEU A 69 -18.45 6.87 4.00
C LEU A 69 -19.21 6.14 5.11
N VAL A 70 -18.56 5.86 6.25
CA VAL A 70 -19.24 5.31 7.44
C VAL A 70 -20.08 6.39 8.12
N VAL A 71 -19.55 7.59 8.28
CA VAL A 71 -20.24 8.71 8.94
C VAL A 71 -21.45 9.20 8.13
N LEU A 72 -21.32 9.32 6.81
CA LEU A 72 -22.36 9.85 5.92
C LEU A 72 -23.24 8.77 5.29
N GLY A 73 -22.83 7.51 5.40
CA GLY A 73 -23.53 6.37 4.80
C GLY A 73 -24.45 5.65 5.77
N PRO A 74 -25.11 4.58 5.28
CA PRO A 74 -26.02 3.77 6.10
C PRO A 74 -25.28 2.77 7.02
N TRP A 75 -23.95 2.77 7.01
CA TRP A 75 -23.14 1.76 7.69
C TRP A 75 -22.85 2.17 9.13
N THR A 76 -22.88 1.21 10.05
CA THR A 76 -22.57 1.48 11.46
C THR A 76 -21.17 1.01 11.83
N TRP A 77 -20.55 1.64 12.82
CA TRP A 77 -19.27 1.22 13.40
C TRP A 77 -19.28 -0.17 14.05
N LYS A 78 -20.45 -0.78 14.21
CA LYS A 78 -20.59 -2.17 14.69
C LYS A 78 -20.42 -3.20 13.57
N THR A 79 -20.34 -2.76 12.31
CA THR A 79 -20.28 -3.66 11.16
C THR A 79 -18.91 -4.38 11.12
N PRO A 80 -18.87 -5.72 11.19
CA PRO A 80 -17.64 -6.47 11.39
C PRO A 80 -16.53 -6.19 10.37
N TRP A 81 -16.88 -6.20 9.08
CA TRP A 81 -15.92 -5.99 8.01
C TRP A 81 -15.31 -4.58 8.02
N ILE A 82 -16.01 -3.58 8.56
CA ILE A 82 -15.51 -2.19 8.66
C ILE A 82 -14.38 -2.13 9.69
N ILE A 83 -14.59 -2.71 10.87
CA ILE A 83 -13.57 -2.76 11.93
C ILE A 83 -12.36 -3.57 11.46
N ALA A 84 -12.59 -4.74 10.87
CA ALA A 84 -11.54 -5.59 10.33
C ALA A 84 -10.72 -4.86 9.25
N THR A 85 -11.39 -4.16 8.33
CA THR A 85 -10.73 -3.38 7.27
C THR A 85 -9.88 -2.26 7.85
N LEU A 86 -10.40 -1.50 8.82
CA LEU A 86 -9.64 -0.41 9.45
C LEU A 86 -8.41 -0.93 10.19
N ALA A 87 -8.54 -2.00 10.97
CA ALA A 87 -7.42 -2.62 11.68
C ALA A 87 -6.32 -3.10 10.70
N LEU A 88 -6.74 -3.75 9.62
CA LEU A 88 -5.84 -4.27 8.60
C LEU A 88 -5.17 -3.14 7.80
N LEU A 89 -5.90 -2.06 7.54
CA LEU A 89 -5.42 -0.86 6.88
C LEU A 89 -4.41 -0.07 7.75
N PHE A 90 -4.67 0.12 9.04
CA PHE A 90 -3.68 0.74 9.94
C PHE A 90 -2.41 -0.11 10.05
N SER A 91 -2.58 -1.44 10.14
CA SER A 91 -1.46 -2.39 10.12
C SER A 91 -0.65 -2.29 8.83
N SER A 92 -1.31 -2.11 7.69
CA SER A 92 -0.65 -1.98 6.38
C SER A 92 0.16 -0.68 6.28
N LEU A 93 -0.39 0.46 6.72
CA LEU A 93 0.33 1.74 6.75
C LEU A 93 1.59 1.67 7.61
N PHE A 94 1.49 1.08 8.81
CA PHE A 94 2.63 0.90 9.70
C PHE A 94 3.69 -0.05 9.09
N PHE A 95 3.25 -1.16 8.52
CA PHE A 95 4.13 -2.11 7.83
C PHE A 95 4.86 -1.45 6.66
N LEU A 96 4.17 -0.66 5.85
CA LEU A 96 4.74 0.00 4.68
C LEU A 96 5.91 0.92 5.06
N ALA A 97 5.69 1.81 6.03
CA ALA A 97 6.71 2.75 6.50
C ALA A 97 7.92 2.02 7.10
N ARG A 98 7.68 0.99 7.92
CA ARG A 98 8.73 0.28 8.67
C ARG A 98 9.49 -0.75 7.84
N ALA A 99 8.87 -1.38 6.84
CA ALA A 99 9.50 -2.46 6.07
C ALA A 99 10.28 -1.94 4.85
N PHE A 100 9.78 -0.89 4.18
CA PHE A 100 10.40 -0.38 2.96
C PHE A 100 11.51 0.64 3.22
N SER A 101 11.27 1.62 4.10
CA SER A 101 12.22 2.71 4.36
C SER A 101 13.63 2.22 4.76
N PRO A 102 13.79 1.32 5.76
CA PRO A 102 15.12 0.86 6.14
C PRO A 102 15.75 -0.03 5.06
N THR A 103 14.96 -0.81 4.33
CA THR A 103 15.48 -1.69 3.27
C THR A 103 16.04 -0.86 2.11
N LEU A 104 15.36 0.21 1.71
CA LEU A 104 15.83 1.11 0.65
C LEU A 104 17.07 1.90 1.05
N ARG A 105 17.23 2.24 2.34
CA ARG A 105 18.45 2.91 2.84
C ARG A 105 19.67 1.99 2.80
N LYS A 106 19.51 0.70 3.06
CA LYS A 106 20.62 -0.27 3.03
C LYS A 106 21.22 -0.49 1.64
N PHE A 107 20.48 -0.20 0.57
CA PHE A 107 21.02 -0.30 -0.80
C PHE A 107 22.09 0.75 -1.12
N THR A 108 22.16 1.85 -0.36
CA THR A 108 23.18 2.90 -0.53
C THR A 108 24.37 2.75 0.42
N GLU A 109 24.38 1.73 1.27
CA GLU A 109 25.50 1.44 2.19
C GLU A 109 26.60 0.66 1.43
N GLU A 110 27.87 1.04 1.63
CA GLU A 110 29.00 0.34 1.03
C GLU A 110 29.10 -1.11 1.54
N GLY A 111 29.35 -2.06 0.63
CA GLY A 111 29.44 -3.49 0.96
C GLY A 111 28.09 -4.21 1.15
N ALA A 112 26.96 -3.54 0.90
CA ALA A 112 25.65 -4.16 1.00
C ALA A 112 25.45 -5.29 -0.02
N ASN A 113 24.95 -6.44 0.45
CA ASN A 113 24.56 -7.55 -0.43
C ASN A 113 23.25 -7.21 -1.17
N LYS A 114 23.37 -6.60 -2.36
CA LYS A 114 22.23 -6.17 -3.19
C LYS A 114 21.29 -7.32 -3.53
N THR A 115 21.81 -8.54 -3.72
CA THR A 115 21.02 -9.74 -4.03
C THR A 115 20.12 -10.13 -2.87
N GLU A 116 20.65 -10.16 -1.65
CA GLU A 116 19.89 -10.44 -0.44
C GLU A 116 18.84 -9.35 -0.16
N LEU A 117 19.24 -8.08 -0.29
CA LEU A 117 18.33 -6.94 -0.11
C LEU A 117 17.19 -6.95 -1.14
N ALA A 118 17.46 -7.29 -2.40
CA ALA A 118 16.45 -7.39 -3.44
C ALA A 118 15.47 -8.55 -3.16
N ALA A 119 15.97 -9.71 -2.70
CA ALA A 119 15.13 -10.83 -2.30
C ALA A 119 14.22 -10.45 -1.11
N LYS A 120 14.77 -9.77 -0.11
CA LYS A 120 14.01 -9.25 1.03
C LYS A 120 12.95 -8.25 0.59
N LEU A 121 13.31 -7.29 -0.27
CA LEU A 121 12.39 -6.28 -0.78
C LEU A 121 11.25 -6.91 -1.60
N LYS A 122 11.56 -7.89 -2.45
CA LYS A 122 10.57 -8.66 -3.21
C LYS A 122 9.57 -9.36 -2.29
N ARG A 123 10.04 -10.01 -1.22
CA ARG A 123 9.18 -10.65 -0.22
C ARG A 123 8.28 -9.62 0.47
N THR A 124 8.85 -8.49 0.89
CA THR A 124 8.10 -7.39 1.50
C THR A 124 7.01 -6.84 0.58
N ILE A 125 7.30 -6.64 -0.71
CA ILE A 125 6.31 -6.20 -1.71
C ILE A 125 5.17 -7.22 -1.82
N TRP A 126 5.49 -8.50 -1.94
CA TRP A 126 4.46 -9.55 -2.02
C TRP A 126 3.60 -9.63 -0.76
N THR A 127 4.21 -9.60 0.43
CA THR A 127 3.47 -9.55 1.69
C THR A 127 2.53 -8.36 1.74
N TYR A 128 2.99 -7.20 1.27
CA TYR A 128 2.19 -5.98 1.24
C TYR A 128 1.03 -6.07 0.23
N ILE A 129 1.28 -6.58 -0.98
CA ILE A 129 0.23 -6.82 -1.97
C ILE A 129 -0.84 -7.77 -1.39
N ILE A 130 -0.44 -8.89 -0.80
CA ILE A 130 -1.39 -9.85 -0.20
C ILE A 130 -2.23 -9.18 0.90
N LEU A 131 -1.60 -8.39 1.76
CA LEU A 131 -2.28 -7.63 2.80
C LEU A 131 -3.32 -6.67 2.20
N LEU A 132 -2.94 -5.89 1.18
CA LEU A 132 -3.88 -4.97 0.54
C LEU A 132 -4.98 -5.68 -0.25
N MET A 133 -4.71 -6.86 -0.83
CA MET A 133 -5.72 -7.66 -1.50
C MET A 133 -6.72 -8.25 -0.50
N ALA A 134 -6.27 -8.66 0.69
CA ALA A 134 -7.15 -9.08 1.78
C ALA A 134 -8.04 -7.92 2.25
N MET A 135 -7.46 -6.71 2.37
CA MET A 135 -8.21 -5.48 2.67
C MET A 135 -9.29 -5.20 1.63
N LEU A 136 -8.94 -5.26 0.35
CA LEU A 136 -9.87 -5.05 -0.76
C LEU A 136 -10.99 -6.11 -0.74
N TRP A 137 -10.65 -7.37 -0.45
CA TRP A 137 -11.62 -8.44 -0.31
C TRP A 137 -12.63 -8.16 0.80
N PHE A 138 -12.20 -7.68 1.98
CA PHE A 138 -13.14 -7.27 3.04
C PHE A 138 -14.08 -6.15 2.59
N MET A 139 -13.58 -5.17 1.83
CA MET A 139 -14.39 -4.06 1.32
C MET A 139 -15.42 -4.50 0.26
N VAL A 140 -15.07 -5.49 -0.58
CA VAL A 140 -15.91 -5.97 -1.68
C VAL A 140 -16.93 -7.01 -1.20
N VAL A 141 -16.47 -8.03 -0.49
CA VAL A 141 -17.30 -9.17 -0.07
C VAL A 141 -18.11 -8.85 1.17
N LYS A 142 -17.62 -7.94 2.03
CA LYS A 142 -18.30 -7.52 3.28
C LYS A 142 -18.74 -8.72 4.12
N PRO A 143 -17.81 -9.65 4.44
CA PRO A 143 -18.17 -10.88 5.14
C PRO A 143 -18.80 -10.57 6.49
N ASN A 144 -19.82 -11.35 6.87
CA ASN A 144 -20.35 -11.30 8.22
C ASN A 144 -19.46 -12.17 9.12
N LEU A 145 -18.61 -11.53 9.92
CA LEU A 145 -17.65 -12.22 10.78
C LEU A 145 -18.23 -12.54 12.17
N TRP A 146 -19.27 -11.81 12.59
CA TRP A 146 -20.04 -12.03 13.82
C TRP A 146 -21.38 -11.31 13.75
#